data_AF-A0A5S9M5F1-F1
#
_entry.id   AF-A0A5S9M5F1-F1
#
_cell.length_a   1.000
_cell.length_b   1.000
_cell.length_c   1.000
_cell.angle_alpha   90.00
_cell.angle_beta   90.00
_cell.angle_gamma   90.00
#
_symmetry.space_group_name_H-M   'P 1'
#
loop_
_entity.id
_entity.type
_entity.pdbx_description
1 polymer ?
#
loop_
_entity_poly.entity_id
_entity_poly.type
_entity_poly.pdbx_seq_one_letter_code
_entity_poly.pdbx_strand_id
1 'polypeptide(L)'
;MFISHDERYEATEEFLTIWKRLLKGENVQFHGKHLQAENGRLLFSPAQTPHPPVFFGGSSAAGIQAAAKHTDVYLTWGEPPAQVKEKITQVKKQAEKEGRTVKFGIRLHVIVRDTEEEAWQAAEHLIRHLDQKPLMRRKKSVTGDGLSGSKTNGGIAPREERQT
;
A
#
# COMPACT_ATOMS: atom_id res chain seq x y z
N MET A 1 -1.17 -21.73 -5.49
CA MET A 1 -1.25 -20.98 -6.76
C MET A 1 0.07 -20.22 -6.91
N PHE A 2 0.90 -20.55 -7.90
CA PHE A 2 2.16 -19.83 -8.17
C PHE A 2 1.92 -18.94 -9.40
N ILE A 3 1.56 -17.68 -9.17
CA ILE A 3 1.22 -16.71 -10.23
C ILE A 3 2.24 -15.57 -10.26
N SER A 4 2.41 -14.94 -11.43
CA SER A 4 3.36 -13.85 -11.65
C SER A 4 3.01 -12.58 -10.85
N HIS A 5 3.92 -11.59 -10.84
CA HIS A 5 3.69 -10.33 -10.11
C HIS A 5 2.40 -9.62 -10.54
N ASP A 6 2.16 -9.52 -11.83
CA ASP A 6 1.01 -8.81 -12.39
C ASP A 6 -0.28 -9.62 -12.21
N GLU A 7 -0.22 -10.94 -12.38
CA GLU A 7 -1.36 -11.83 -12.16
C GLU A 7 -1.87 -11.79 -10.71
N ARG A 8 -1.00 -11.50 -9.74
CA ARG A 8 -1.45 -11.26 -8.35
C ARG A 8 -2.40 -10.07 -8.26
N TYR A 9 -2.18 -9.02 -9.04
CA TYR A 9 -3.09 -7.86 -9.06
C TYR A 9 -4.37 -8.15 -9.83
N GLU A 10 -4.30 -8.94 -10.91
CA GLU A 10 -5.50 -9.43 -11.61
C GLU A 10 -6.39 -10.26 -10.65
N ALA A 11 -5.82 -11.24 -9.95
CA ALA A 11 -6.55 -12.03 -8.97
C ALA A 11 -7.12 -11.18 -7.81
N THR A 12 -6.38 -10.14 -7.40
CA THR A 12 -6.85 -9.18 -6.38
C THR A 12 -8.03 -8.35 -6.91
N GLU A 13 -8.00 -7.93 -8.17
CA GLU A 13 -9.09 -7.20 -8.84
C GLU A 13 -10.37 -8.04 -8.84
N GLU A 14 -10.26 -9.31 -9.24
CA GLU A 14 -11.38 -10.25 -9.23
C GLU A 14 -11.92 -10.49 -7.82
N PHE A 15 -11.03 -10.68 -6.83
CA PHE A 15 -11.41 -10.87 -5.44
C PHE A 15 -12.20 -9.68 -4.90
N LEU A 16 -11.67 -8.45 -5.07
CA LEU A 16 -12.32 -7.24 -4.58
C LEU A 16 -13.63 -6.96 -5.31
N THR A 17 -13.75 -7.35 -6.57
CA THR A 17 -15.01 -7.27 -7.32
C THR A 17 -16.06 -8.18 -6.70
N ILE A 18 -15.75 -9.47 -6.49
CA ILE A 18 -16.66 -10.44 -5.87
C ILE A 18 -17.03 -9.98 -4.45
N TRP A 19 -16.02 -9.64 -3.65
CA TRP A 19 -16.18 -9.26 -2.24
C TRP A 19 -17.08 -8.03 -2.07
N LYS A 20 -16.88 -6.97 -2.88
CA LYS A 20 -17.73 -5.77 -2.81
C LYS A 20 -19.17 -6.04 -3.21
N ARG A 21 -19.40 -6.84 -4.25
CA ARG A 21 -20.75 -7.21 -4.71
C ARG A 21 -21.48 -8.02 -3.66
N LEU A 22 -20.81 -9.01 -3.06
CA LEU A 22 -21.35 -9.79 -1.96
C LEU A 22 -21.76 -8.90 -0.78
N LEU A 23 -20.90 -7.96 -0.37
CA LEU A 23 -21.18 -7.07 0.76
C LEU A 23 -22.27 -6.03 0.50
N LYS A 24 -22.54 -5.71 -0.77
CA LYS A 24 -23.72 -4.95 -1.18
C LYS A 24 -25.02 -5.77 -1.12
N GLY A 25 -24.94 -7.06 -0.80
CA GLY A 25 -26.08 -7.98 -0.75
C GLY A 25 -26.46 -8.57 -2.11
N GLU A 26 -25.59 -8.48 -3.12
CA GLU A 26 -25.86 -9.09 -4.42
C GLU A 26 -25.70 -10.62 -4.36
N ASN A 27 -26.48 -11.33 -5.17
CA ASN A 27 -26.19 -12.71 -5.54
C ASN A 27 -25.12 -12.69 -6.65
N VAL A 28 -23.94 -13.20 -6.35
CA VAL A 28 -22.77 -13.11 -7.23
C VAL A 28 -22.57 -14.42 -7.98
N GLN A 29 -22.75 -14.34 -9.29
CA GLN A 29 -22.15 -15.25 -10.25
C GLN A 29 -20.96 -14.54 -10.90
N PHE A 30 -19.78 -15.15 -10.85
CA PHE A 30 -18.55 -14.57 -11.39
C PHE A 30 -17.65 -15.68 -11.96
N HIS A 31 -17.13 -15.46 -13.17
CA HIS A 31 -16.18 -16.35 -13.83
C HIS A 31 -15.05 -15.50 -14.38
N GLY A 32 -14.01 -15.32 -13.57
CA GLY A 32 -12.79 -14.61 -13.95
C GLY A 32 -11.72 -15.56 -14.47
N LYS A 33 -10.55 -14.98 -14.75
CA LYS A 33 -9.35 -15.73 -15.14
C LYS A 33 -8.78 -16.50 -13.95
N HIS A 34 -8.88 -15.95 -12.73
CA HIS A 34 -8.25 -16.50 -11.52
C HIS A 34 -9.26 -17.03 -10.51
N LEU A 35 -10.43 -16.42 -10.42
CA LEU A 35 -11.45 -16.73 -9.43
C LEU A 35 -12.81 -16.99 -10.08
N GLN A 36 -13.52 -17.96 -9.51
CA GLN A 36 -14.87 -18.31 -9.87
C GLN A 36 -15.74 -18.31 -8.61
N ALA A 37 -16.93 -17.73 -8.71
CA ALA A 37 -17.94 -17.77 -7.67
C ALA A 37 -19.27 -18.18 -8.31
N GLU A 38 -19.86 -19.25 -7.78
CA GLU A 38 -21.16 -19.73 -8.21
C GLU A 38 -22.15 -19.58 -7.07
N ASN A 39 -23.29 -18.93 -7.34
CA ASN A 39 -24.33 -18.68 -6.34
C ASN A 39 -23.81 -18.05 -5.03
N GLY A 40 -22.81 -17.17 -5.11
CA GLY A 40 -22.25 -16.51 -3.95
C GLY A 40 -23.28 -15.57 -3.33
N ARG A 41 -23.63 -15.77 -2.05
CA ARG A 41 -24.47 -14.82 -1.30
C ARG A 41 -23.98 -14.67 0.13
N LEU A 42 -24.14 -13.48 0.69
CA LEU A 42 -23.99 -13.26 2.12
C LEU A 42 -25.35 -13.32 2.81
N LEU A 43 -25.43 -14.12 3.88
CA LEU A 43 -26.63 -14.27 4.70
C LEU A 43 -26.84 -13.10 5.66
N PHE A 44 -25.75 -12.42 6.02
CA PHE A 44 -25.74 -11.34 6.98
C PHE A 44 -25.09 -10.12 6.34
N SER A 45 -25.80 -8.99 6.36
CA SER A 45 -25.29 -7.73 5.85
C SER A 45 -24.22 -7.15 6.78
N PRO A 46 -23.19 -6.47 6.24
CA PRO A 46 -22.21 -5.76 7.06
C PRO A 46 -22.87 -4.59 7.80
N ALA A 47 -22.31 -4.22 8.95
CA ALA A 47 -22.76 -3.04 9.70
C ALA A 47 -22.50 -1.71 8.96
N GLN A 48 -21.56 -1.70 8.00
CA GLN A 48 -21.19 -0.51 7.22
C GLN A 48 -21.67 -0.63 5.78
N THR A 49 -22.25 0.46 5.27
CA THR A 49 -22.72 0.59 3.89
C THR A 49 -21.80 1.53 3.09
N PRO A 50 -21.51 1.26 1.81
CA PRO A 50 -21.90 0.07 1.03
C PRO A 50 -21.09 -1.19 1.39
N HIS A 51 -19.95 -1.02 2.06
CA HIS A 51 -19.09 -2.07 2.60
C HIS A 51 -18.11 -1.41 3.59
N PRO A 52 -17.40 -2.18 4.43
CA PRO A 52 -16.27 -1.65 5.19
C PRO A 52 -15.23 -1.00 4.25
N PRO A 53 -14.57 0.10 4.66
CA PRO A 53 -13.59 0.76 3.80
C PRO A 53 -12.41 -0.14 3.45
N VAL A 54 -12.03 -0.14 2.17
CA VAL A 54 -10.87 -0.87 1.65
C VAL A 54 -9.65 0.02 1.68
N PHE A 55 -8.63 -0.43 2.42
CA PHE A 55 -7.30 0.17 2.44
C PHE A 55 -6.36 -0.68 1.60
N PHE A 56 -5.63 -0.05 0.70
CA PHE A 56 -4.69 -0.74 -0.18
C PHE A 56 -3.51 0.16 -0.52
N GLY A 57 -2.35 -0.44 -0.71
CA GLY A 57 -1.14 0.24 -1.12
C GLY A 57 -0.38 -0.59 -2.13
N GLY A 58 0.38 0.08 -2.98
CA GLY A 58 1.18 -0.56 -4.01
C GLY A 58 1.80 0.51 -4.88
N SER A 59 3.12 0.48 -5.03
CA SER A 59 3.87 1.48 -5.81
C SER A 59 4.24 0.98 -7.22
N SER A 60 3.84 -0.23 -7.62
CA SER A 60 3.95 -0.69 -9.01
C SER A 60 2.82 -0.12 -9.86
N ALA A 61 3.00 -0.08 -11.18
CA ALA A 61 1.95 0.40 -12.10
C ALA A 61 0.65 -0.42 -11.97
N ALA A 62 0.76 -1.75 -11.91
CA ALA A 62 -0.38 -2.64 -11.68
C ALA A 62 -1.05 -2.39 -10.31
N GLY A 63 -0.25 -2.17 -9.26
CA GLY A 63 -0.77 -1.85 -7.93
C GLY A 63 -1.51 -0.52 -7.87
N ILE A 64 -1.01 0.51 -8.56
CA ILE A 64 -1.69 1.82 -8.66
C ILE A 64 -3.00 1.70 -9.43
N GLN A 65 -3.05 0.91 -10.51
CA GLN A 65 -4.27 0.68 -11.26
C GLN A 65 -5.32 -0.08 -10.42
N ALA A 66 -4.93 -1.17 -9.77
CA ALA A 66 -5.81 -1.91 -8.87
C ALA A 66 -6.31 -1.02 -7.72
N ALA A 67 -5.44 -0.18 -7.17
CA ALA A 67 -5.79 0.77 -6.12
C ALA A 67 -6.86 1.77 -6.60
N ALA A 68 -6.65 2.39 -7.77
CA ALA A 68 -7.56 3.38 -8.34
C ALA A 68 -8.97 2.80 -8.56
N LYS A 69 -9.08 1.55 -9.01
CA LYS A 69 -10.36 0.88 -9.26
C LYS A 69 -11.09 0.45 -7.98
N HIS A 70 -10.40 -0.10 -6.99
CA HIS A 70 -11.06 -0.80 -5.88
C HIS A 70 -10.89 -0.17 -4.51
N THR A 71 -9.97 0.76 -4.33
CA THR A 71 -9.62 1.21 -2.96
C THR A 71 -10.45 2.42 -2.55
N ASP A 72 -10.73 2.54 -1.27
CA ASP A 72 -11.36 3.73 -0.67
C ASP A 72 -10.31 4.65 -0.03
N VAL A 73 -9.25 4.05 0.55
CA VAL A 73 -8.08 4.75 1.08
C VAL A 73 -6.77 4.17 0.53
N TYR A 74 -6.06 4.93 -0.30
CA TYR A 74 -4.72 4.56 -0.75
C TYR A 74 -3.69 4.84 0.35
N LEU A 75 -2.96 3.80 0.77
CA LEU A 75 -1.90 3.89 1.77
C LEU A 75 -0.52 3.94 1.11
N THR A 76 0.24 4.98 1.43
CA THR A 76 1.62 5.17 0.95
C THR A 76 2.63 5.18 2.09
N TRP A 77 3.90 4.94 1.76
CA TRP A 77 5.00 4.93 2.73
C TRP A 77 5.53 6.33 3.01
N GLY A 78 6.27 6.47 4.10
CA GLY A 78 7.04 7.67 4.43
C GLY A 78 8.19 7.89 3.46
N GLU A 79 7.90 8.57 2.36
CA GLU A 79 8.87 9.01 1.36
C GLU A 79 9.01 10.54 1.38
N PRO A 80 10.06 11.12 0.76
CA PRO A 80 10.18 12.56 0.63
C PRO A 80 8.90 13.20 0.07
N PRO A 81 8.47 14.38 0.57
CA PRO A 81 7.17 14.97 0.21
C PRO A 81 6.92 15.12 -1.29
N ALA A 82 7.96 15.43 -2.07
CA ALA A 82 7.86 15.54 -3.53
C ALA A 82 7.47 14.21 -4.21
N GLN A 83 8.06 13.10 -3.76
CA GLN A 83 7.76 11.75 -4.29
C GLN A 83 6.36 11.30 -3.86
N VAL A 84 5.96 11.60 -2.62
CA VAL A 84 4.60 11.34 -2.15
C VAL A 84 3.59 12.12 -2.98
N LYS A 85 3.85 13.40 -3.27
CA LYS A 85 2.99 14.24 -4.10
C LYS A 85 2.81 13.65 -5.51
N GLU A 86 3.90 13.17 -6.13
CA GLU A 86 3.84 12.53 -7.45
C GLU A 86 2.92 11.29 -7.44
N LYS A 87 3.11 10.39 -6.48
CA LYS A 87 2.27 9.19 -6.35
C LYS A 87 0.81 9.52 -6.10
N ILE A 88 0.52 10.45 -5.19
CA ILE A 88 -0.85 10.88 -4.91
C ILE A 88 -1.49 11.42 -6.20
N THR A 89 -0.77 12.24 -6.95
CA THR A 89 -1.26 12.81 -8.21
C THR A 89 -1.56 11.72 -9.23
N GLN A 90 -0.69 10.71 -9.35
CA GLN A 90 -0.88 9.58 -10.25
C GLN A 90 -2.13 8.75 -9.88
N VAL A 91 -2.29 8.40 -8.60
CA VAL A 91 -3.46 7.64 -8.12
C VAL A 91 -4.74 8.43 -8.31
N LYS A 92 -4.75 9.74 -8.02
CA LYS A 92 -5.91 10.61 -8.26
C LYS A 92 -6.33 10.60 -9.71
N LYS A 93 -5.38 10.83 -10.64
CA LYS A 93 -5.65 10.84 -12.08
C LYS A 93 -6.23 9.51 -12.57
N GLN A 94 -5.75 8.39 -12.02
CA GLN A 94 -6.28 7.07 -12.40
C GLN A 94 -7.67 6.84 -11.80
N ALA A 95 -7.91 7.24 -10.55
CA ALA A 95 -9.23 7.13 -9.94
C ALA A 95 -10.28 7.99 -10.66
N GLU A 96 -9.90 9.20 -11.11
CA GLU A 96 -10.76 10.09 -11.91
C GLU A 96 -11.20 9.45 -13.23
N LYS A 97 -10.31 8.71 -13.90
CA LYS A 97 -10.68 7.96 -15.13
C LYS A 97 -11.72 6.86 -14.86
N GLU A 98 -11.71 6.30 -13.66
CA GLU A 98 -12.71 5.33 -13.19
C GLU A 98 -13.98 6.02 -12.64
N GLY A 99 -14.06 7.36 -12.69
CA GLY A 99 -15.18 8.13 -12.12
C GLY A 99 -15.23 8.10 -10.59
N ARG A 100 -14.11 7.82 -9.92
CA ARG A 100 -14.00 7.65 -8.46
C ARG A 100 -13.14 8.74 -7.82
N THR A 101 -13.38 8.96 -6.53
CA THR A 101 -12.47 9.71 -5.66
C THR A 101 -11.88 8.75 -4.62
N VAL A 102 -10.63 8.99 -4.22
CA VAL A 102 -9.88 8.13 -3.29
C VAL A 102 -9.30 8.98 -2.17
N LYS A 103 -9.40 8.50 -0.93
CA LYS A 103 -8.74 9.12 0.23
C LYS A 103 -7.29 8.63 0.33
N PHE A 104 -6.45 9.37 1.05
CA PHE A 104 -5.03 9.04 1.17
C PHE A 104 -4.63 8.92 2.64
N GLY A 105 -3.79 7.93 2.94
CA GLY A 105 -3.13 7.79 4.22
C GLY A 105 -1.64 7.56 4.03
N ILE A 106 -0.84 7.97 5.02
CA ILE A 106 0.61 7.79 5.02
C ILE A 106 1.03 7.00 6.26
N ARG A 107 1.89 6.01 6.06
CA ARG A 107 2.49 5.24 7.16
C ARG A 107 3.84 5.85 7.52
N LEU A 108 3.90 6.45 8.70
CA LEU A 108 5.13 7.04 9.28
C LEU A 108 5.46 6.38 10.62
N HIS A 109 6.74 6.12 10.87
CA HIS A 109 7.23 5.87 12.23
C HIS A 109 7.65 7.22 12.80
N VAL A 110 7.16 7.55 13.99
CA VAL A 110 7.36 8.86 14.62
C VAL A 110 8.05 8.65 15.96
N ILE A 111 9.18 9.33 16.18
CA ILE A 111 9.90 9.35 17.45
C ILE A 111 9.84 10.78 17.98
N VAL A 112 8.96 11.02 18.94
CA VAL A 112 8.75 12.35 19.55
C VAL A 112 9.30 12.34 20.97
N ARG A 113 10.05 13.37 21.32
CA ARG A 113 10.62 13.65 22.65
C ARG A 113 10.53 15.16 22.92
N ASP A 114 10.88 15.56 24.14
CA ASP A 114 10.77 16.94 24.58
C ASP A 114 11.80 17.83 23.86
N THR A 115 12.96 17.27 23.52
CA THR A 115 13.96 17.93 22.67
C THR A 115 14.29 17.12 21.41
N GLU A 116 14.79 17.81 20.39
CA GLU A 116 15.28 17.16 19.16
C GLU A 116 16.41 16.16 19.47
N GLU A 117 17.35 16.54 20.34
CA GLU A 117 18.50 15.70 20.71
C GLU A 117 18.05 14.39 21.37
N GLU A 118 17.08 14.43 22.29
CA GLU A 118 16.50 13.23 22.90
C GLU A 118 15.80 12.32 21.87
N ALA A 119 15.13 12.91 20.87
CA ALA A 119 14.46 12.14 19.82
C ALA A 119 15.48 11.37 18.98
N TRP A 120 16.61 12.00 18.63
CA TRP A 120 17.69 11.36 17.90
C TRP A 120 18.40 10.28 18.70
N GLN A 121 18.69 10.53 19.97
CA GLN A 121 19.27 9.52 20.86
C GLN A 121 18.36 8.29 20.99
N ALA A 122 17.04 8.50 21.10
CA ALA A 122 16.07 7.40 21.10
C ALA A 122 16.06 6.62 19.77
N ALA A 123 16.23 7.33 18.65
CA ALA A 123 16.31 6.73 17.32
C ALA A 123 17.58 5.86 17.18
N GLU A 124 18.75 6.39 17.54
CA GLU A 124 20.02 5.65 17.54
C GLU A 124 19.95 4.42 18.46
N HIS A 125 19.38 4.58 19.65
CA HIS A 125 19.18 3.48 20.58
C HIS A 125 18.27 2.38 20.02
N LEU A 126 17.24 2.73 19.23
CA LEU A 126 16.34 1.76 18.59
C LEU A 126 17.08 0.84 17.61
N ILE A 127 18.07 1.38 16.89
CA ILE A 127 18.80 0.64 15.86
C ILE A 127 20.14 0.06 16.35
N ARG A 128 20.52 0.26 17.62
CA ARG A 128 21.86 -0.08 18.16
C ARG A 128 22.27 -1.56 18.05
N HIS A 129 21.29 -2.47 17.96
CA HIS A 129 21.52 -3.90 17.81
C HIS A 129 21.28 -4.41 16.39
N LEU A 130 20.97 -3.52 15.44
CA LEU A 130 20.92 -3.89 14.05
C LEU A 130 22.35 -4.07 13.56
N ASP A 131 22.72 -5.30 13.22
CA ASP A 131 23.99 -5.58 12.55
C ASP A 131 24.18 -4.62 11.38
N GLN A 132 25.38 -4.06 11.19
CA GLN A 132 25.63 -3.14 10.07
C GLN A 132 25.79 -3.85 8.71
N LYS A 133 25.90 -5.19 8.71
CA LYS A 133 26.09 -6.01 7.49
C LYS A 133 24.90 -6.08 6.52
N PRO A 134 23.61 -6.07 6.93
CA PRO A 134 22.45 -6.08 6.02
C PRO A 134 22.27 -4.76 5.25
N LEU A 135 22.73 -3.62 5.79
CA LEU A 135 22.61 -2.30 5.16
C LEU A 135 23.40 -2.25 3.82
N MET A 136 24.56 -2.90 3.76
CA MET A 136 25.37 -3.00 2.54
C MET A 136 24.83 -4.05 1.55
N ARG A 137 24.23 -5.15 2.04
CA ARG A 137 23.74 -6.25 1.17
C ARG A 137 22.48 -5.86 0.38
N ARG A 138 21.65 -4.96 0.92
CA ARG A 138 20.44 -4.44 0.26
C ARG A 138 20.73 -3.46 -0.89
N LYS A 139 21.95 -2.91 -0.99
CA LYS A 139 22.39 -2.13 -2.17
C LYS A 139 22.61 -2.99 -3.42
N LYS A 140 22.78 -4.32 -3.29
CA LYS A 140 23.08 -5.22 -4.41
C LYS A 140 21.90 -6.07 -4.91
N SER A 141 20.77 -6.14 -4.20
CA SER A 141 19.68 -7.08 -4.52
C SER A 141 18.37 -6.44 -4.99
N VAL A 142 18.37 -5.15 -5.38
CA VAL A 142 17.17 -4.47 -5.89
C VAL A 142 17.13 -4.57 -7.42
N THR A 143 16.81 -5.77 -7.90
CA THR A 143 16.41 -5.99 -9.30
C THR A 143 15.26 -6.99 -9.46
N GLY A 144 14.58 -7.40 -8.38
CA GLY A 144 13.62 -8.52 -8.48
C GLY A 144 12.36 -8.53 -7.60
N ASP A 145 12.30 -7.85 -6.45
CA ASP A 145 11.17 -8.03 -5.54
C ASP A 145 10.23 -6.82 -5.48
N GLY A 146 9.05 -6.98 -6.10
CA GLY A 146 7.96 -6.02 -6.18
C GLY A 146 7.24 -5.70 -4.86
N LEU A 147 7.93 -5.73 -3.73
CA LEU A 147 7.55 -4.99 -2.51
C LEU A 147 8.18 -3.59 -2.64
N SER A 148 7.51 -2.73 -3.40
CA SER A 148 7.97 -1.35 -3.65
C SER A 148 7.77 -0.46 -2.43
N GLY A 149 8.62 -0.66 -1.42
CA GLY A 149 9.01 0.34 -0.44
C GLY A 149 10.33 0.94 -0.91
N SER A 150 10.28 2.13 -1.51
CA SER A 150 11.49 2.79 -1.99
C SER A 150 12.38 3.18 -0.79
N LYS A 151 13.68 2.88 -0.92
CA LYS A 151 14.89 3.41 -0.26
C LYS A 151 14.97 3.74 1.25
N THR A 152 13.89 3.80 2.03
CA THR A 152 13.92 4.28 3.43
C THR A 152 13.41 3.30 4.47
N ASN A 153 13.05 2.06 4.08
CA ASN A 153 12.50 1.07 5.01
C ASN A 153 13.48 0.73 6.15
N GLY A 154 13.31 1.42 7.28
CA GLY A 154 14.03 1.23 8.55
C GLY A 154 15.27 2.10 8.75
N GLY A 155 15.67 2.90 7.77
CA GLY A 155 16.82 3.80 7.92
C GLY A 155 16.39 5.11 8.56
N ILE A 156 16.85 5.39 9.77
CA ILE A 156 16.81 6.74 10.30
C ILE A 156 17.69 7.59 9.36
N ALA A 157 17.09 8.57 8.68
CA ALA A 157 17.84 9.44 7.77
C ALA A 157 18.95 10.17 8.56
N PRO A 158 20.22 10.12 8.13
CA PRO A 158 21.34 10.72 8.84
C PRO A 158 21.12 12.23 9.08
N ARG A 159 21.70 12.75 10.17
CA ARG A 159 21.63 14.16 10.57
C ARG A 159 22.18 15.12 9.49
N GLU A 160 23.09 14.64 8.63
CA GLU A 160 23.81 15.45 7.63
C GLU A 160 23.07 15.66 6.29
N GLU A 161 22.04 14.87 5.96
CA GLU A 161 21.35 14.94 4.65
C GLU A 161 20.19 15.96 4.60
N ARG A 162 20.07 16.88 5.57
CA ARG A 162 18.88 17.76 5.74
C ARG A 162 19.15 19.26 5.65
N GLN A 163 20.20 19.67 4.96
CA GLN A 163 20.44 21.07 4.58
C GLN A 163 20.47 21.24 3.05
N THR A 164 19.42 20.82 2.35
CA THR A 164 19.12 21.27 0.98
C THR A 164 17.62 21.17 0.73
#